data_AF-A0A6J4VD06-F1
#
_entry.id   AF-A0A6J4VD06-F1
#
_cell.length_a   1.000
_cell.length_b   1.000
_cell.length_c   1.000
_cell.angle_alpha   90.00
_cell.angle_beta   90.00
_cell.angle_gamma   90.00
#
_symmetry.space_group_name_H-M   'P 1'
#
loop_
_entity.id
_entity.type
_entity.pdbx_description
1 polymer ?
#
loop_
_entity_poly.entity_id
_entity_poly.type
_entity_poly.pdbx_seq_one_letter_code
_entity_poly.pdbx_strand_id
1 'polypeptide(L)' 'MVKHYCAFLVRCWRLDDGERRIEIAHIQSGARTRATSVAAALAWIGARAAENEGGHPFPHDPEGPAASEEGDAVGDDT' A
#
# COMPACT_ATOMS: atom_id res chain seq x y z
N MET A 1 7.95 -18.83 4.94
CA MET A 1 6.98 -18.50 3.87
C MET A 1 7.08 -17.01 3.63
N VAL A 2 7.54 -16.60 2.45
CA VAL A 2 7.70 -15.17 2.12
C VAL A 2 6.32 -14.60 1.83
N LYS A 3 5.95 -13.52 2.53
CA LYS A 3 4.72 -12.77 2.28
C LYS A 3 5.02 -11.69 1.24
N HIS A 4 4.27 -11.67 0.14
CA HIS A 4 4.37 -10.61 -0.87
C HIS A 4 3.27 -9.58 -0.62
N TYR A 5 3.63 -8.30 -0.55
CA TYR A 5 2.70 -7.21 -0.32
C TYR A 5 2.52 -6.38 -1.60
N CYS A 6 1.26 -6.23 -2.03
CA CYS A 6 0.86 -5.39 -3.16
C CYS A 6 -0.14 -4.33 -2.69
N ALA A 7 0.06 -3.08 -3.08
CA ALA A 7 -0.82 -1.97 -2.70
C ALA A 7 -1.32 -1.24 -3.94
N PHE A 8 -2.61 -0.91 -3.91
CA PHE A 8 -3.30 -0.23 -5.00
C PHE A 8 -4.14 0.92 -4.46
N LEU A 9 -4.11 2.04 -5.16
CA LEU A 9 -5.08 3.12 -4.96
C LEU A 9 -6.14 3.02 -6.04
N VAL A 10 -7.41 2.94 -5.63
CA VAL A 10 -8.55 2.97 -6.53
C VAL A 10 -9.29 4.29 -6.33
N ARG A 11 -9.48 5.04 -7.41
CA ARG A 11 -10.31 6.25 -7.43
C ARG A 11 -11.51 6.01 -8.33
N CYS A 12 -12.69 6.25 -7.77
CA CYS A 12 -13.96 6.14 -8.48
C CYS A 12 -14.62 7.52 -8.50
N TRP A 13 -14.94 8.00 -9.69
CA TRP A 13 -15.75 9.20 -9.87
C TRP A 13 -17.11 8.80 -10.42
N ARG A 14 -18.16 9.47 -9.92
CA ARG A 14 -19.45 9.56 -10.58
C ARG A 14 -19.50 10.92 -11.26
N LEU A 15 -19.70 10.92 -12.57
CA LEU A 15 -19.82 12.12 -13.39
C LEU A 15 -21.30 12.50 -13.53
N ASP A 16 -21.57 13.75 -13.89
CA ASP A 16 -22.92 14.34 -13.90
C ASP A 16 -23.86 13.69 -14.93
N ASP A 17 -23.29 13.04 -15.95
CA ASP A 17 -23.98 12.26 -16.99
C ASP A 17 -24.26 10.79 -16.56
N GLY A 18 -23.92 10.43 -15.32
CA GLY A 18 -24.03 9.06 -14.83
C GLY A 18 -22.87 8.15 -15.27
N GLU A 19 -21.89 8.68 -16.01
CA GLU A 19 -20.68 7.94 -16.33
C GLU A 19 -19.88 7.65 -15.05
N ARG A 20 -19.22 6.49 -15.07
CA ARG A 20 -18.34 6.05 -14.01
C ARG A 20 -16.92 5.97 -14.55
N ARG A 21 -16.03 6.69 -13.91
CA ARG A 21 -14.60 6.59 -14.18
C ARG A 21 -13.92 5.88 -13.03
N ILE A 22 -13.14 4.86 -13.34
CA ILE A 22 -12.33 4.14 -12.37
C ILE A 22 -10.87 4.29 -12.79
N GLU A 23 -10.02 4.76 -11.89
CA GLU A 23 -8.57 4.81 -12.08
C GLU A 23 -7.92 3.96 -10.99
N ILE A 24 -6.97 3.12 -11.41
CA ILE A 24 -6.20 2.27 -10.51
C ILE A 24 -4.73 2.68 -10.65
N ALA A 25 -4.06 2.85 -9.51
CA ALA A 25 -2.62 3.02 -9.43
C ALA A 25 -2.00 1.93 -8.57
N HIS A 26 -1.00 1.22 -9.09
CA HIS A 26 -0.15 0.34 -8.31
C HIS A 26 0.91 1.19 -7.62
N ILE A 27 0.97 1.12 -6.29
CA ILE A 27 1.79 2.04 -5.49
C ILE A 27 3.29 1.74 -5.69
N GLN A 28 3.66 0.45 -5.68
CA GLN A 28 5.05 0.02 -5.75
C GLN A 28 5.70 0.38 -7.10
N SER A 29 5.02 0.10 -8.22
CA SER A 29 5.60 0.39 -9.55
C SER A 29 5.21 1.75 -10.12
N GLY A 30 4.29 2.47 -9.47
CA GLY A 30 3.71 3.70 -10.00
C GLY A 30 2.83 3.52 -11.24
N ALA A 31 2.63 2.28 -11.73
CA ALA A 31 1.82 2.00 -12.91
C ALA A 31 0.36 2.40 -12.69
N ARG A 32 -0.26 3.00 -13.72
CA ARG A 32 -1.64 3.47 -13.66
C ARG A 32 -2.45 2.96 -14.85
N THR A 33 -3.73 2.73 -14.62
CA THR A 33 -4.69 2.43 -15.68
C THR A 33 -6.05 3.06 -15.40
N ARG A 34 -6.87 3.17 -16.43
CA ARG A 34 -8.30 3.50 -16.31
C ARG A 34 -9.13 2.28 -16.69
N ALA A 35 -10.15 2.00 -15.90
CA ALA A 35 -11.09 0.93 -16.14
C ALA A 35 -12.49 1.49 -16.38
N THR A 36 -13.21 0.88 -17.31
CA THR A 36 -14.61 1.20 -17.64
C THR A 36 -15.61 0.43 -16.77
N SER A 37 -15.13 -0.55 -16.00
CA SER A 37 -15.94 -1.35 -15.08
C SER A 37 -15.14 -1.83 -13.88
N VAL A 38 -15.84 -2.20 -12.81
CA VAL A 38 -15.21 -2.80 -11.62
C VAL A 38 -14.54 -4.13 -11.96
N ALA A 39 -15.15 -4.94 -12.83
CA ALA A 39 -14.57 -6.21 -13.27
C ALA A 39 -13.23 -6.00 -14.01
N ALA A 40 -13.15 -5.01 -14.90
CA ALA A 40 -11.90 -4.66 -15.58
C ALA A 40 -10.83 -4.14 -14.59
N ALA A 41 -11.24 -3.37 -13.57
CA ALA A 41 -10.33 -2.92 -12.51
C ALA A 41 -9.75 -4.10 -11.73
N LEU A 42 -10.59 -5.06 -11.31
CA LEU A 42 -10.15 -6.25 -10.60
C LEU A 42 -9.25 -7.15 -11.44
N ALA A 43 -9.55 -7.32 -12.73
CA ALA A 43 -8.70 -8.08 -13.64
C ALA A 43 -7.29 -7.47 -13.74
N TRP A 44 -7.20 -6.14 -13.83
CA TRP A 44 -5.91 -5.45 -13.85
C TRP A 44 -5.14 -5.59 -12.53
N ILE A 45 -5.82 -5.45 -11.39
CA ILE A 45 -5.23 -5.66 -10.05
C ILE A 45 -4.68 -7.09 -9.92
N GLY A 46 -5.45 -8.09 -10.33
CA GLY A 46 -5.06 -9.49 -10.27
C GLY A 46 -3.81 -9.78 -11.10
N ALA A 47 -3.74 -9.27 -12.33
CA ALA A 47 -2.56 -9.40 -13.18
C ALA A 47 -1.30 -8.80 -12.51
N ARG A 48 -1.41 -7.61 -11.91
CA ARG A 48 -0.29 -6.96 -11.21
C ARG A 48 0.11 -7.65 -9.91
N ALA A 49 -0.84 -8.23 -9.19
CA ALA A 49 -0.55 -9.01 -7.99
C ALA A 49 0.24 -10.28 -8.35
N ALA A 50 -0.14 -10.98 -9.43
CA ALA A 50 0.56 -12.16 -9.91
C ALA A 50 1.99 -11.85 -10.42
N GLU A 51 2.21 -10.70 -11.07
CA GLU A 51 3.55 -10.26 -11.49
C GLU A 51 4.52 -10.05 -10.29
N ASN A 52 4.01 -9.64 -9.13
CA ASN A 52 4.83 -9.39 -7.93
C ASN A 52 5.18 -10.65 -7.12
N GLU A 53 4.59 -11.80 -7.45
CA GLU A 53 5.00 -13.10 -6.89
C GLU A 53 6.46 -13.44 -7.28
N GLY A 54 7.02 -12.75 -8.28
CA GLY A 54 8.41 -12.87 -8.74
C GLY A 54 9.48 -12.12 -7.92
N GLY A 55 9.11 -11.36 -6.88
CA GLY A 55 10.07 -10.80 -5.93
C GLY A 55 10.18 -9.27 -5.95
N HIS A 56 9.48 -8.64 -5.02
CA HIS A 56 9.99 -7.44 -4.36
C HIS A 56 10.04 -7.74 -2.87
N PRO A 57 11.22 -7.69 -2.22
CA PRO A 57 11.29 -7.80 -0.78
C PRO A 57 10.47 -6.68 -0.16
N PHE A 58 9.80 -6.99 0.96
CA PHE A 58 9.13 -6.01 1.80
C PHE A 58 10.07 -4.80 2.00
N PRO A 59 9.60 -3.55 1.91
CA PRO A 59 10.31 -2.49 2.62
C PRO A 59 10.36 -2.95 4.08
N HIS A 60 11.56 -3.22 4.58
CA HIS A 60 11.76 -3.53 5.98
C HIS A 60 11.11 -2.37 6.73
N ASP A 61 10.10 -2.64 7.57
CA ASP A 61 9.66 -1.65 8.54
C ASP A 61 10.93 -1.17 9.26
N PRO A 62 11.26 0.14 9.27
CA PRO A 62 12.28 0.60 10.18
C PRO A 62 11.77 0.23 11.56
N GLU A 63 12.55 -0.58 12.29
CA GLU A 63 12.29 -0.91 13.68
C GLU A 63 11.78 0.35 14.37
N GLY A 64 10.55 0.25 14.91
CA GLY A 64 9.98 1.32 15.72
C GLY A 64 11.00 1.74 16.77
N PRO A 65 11.05 3.04 17.13
CA PRO A 65 12.11 3.58 17.95
C PRO A 65 12.31 2.70 19.19
N ALA A 66 13.57 2.32 19.40
CA ALA A 66 14.04 1.58 20.56
C ALA A 66 13.32 2.09 21.81
N ALA A 67 12.82 1.15 22.61
CA ALA A 67 12.24 1.41 23.90
C ALA A 67 13.09 2.47 24.60
N SER A 68 12.47 3.60 24.94
CA SER A 68 13.10 4.60 25.80
C SER A 68 13.37 3.91 27.12
N GLU A 69 14.61 3.49 27.34
CA GLU A 69 15.07 3.08 28.66
C GLU A 69 14.84 4.26 29.59
N GLU A 70 14.02 3.99 30.59
CA GLU A 70 13.58 4.91 31.62
C GLU A 70 14.80 5.55 32.26
N GLY A 71 14.91 6.86 32.13
CA GLY A 71 15.82 7.65 32.96
C GLY A 71 15.29 7.68 34.39
N ASP A 72 15.62 6.67 35.19
CA ASP A 72 15.52 6.75 36.64
C ASP A 72 16.84 7.29 37.19
N ALA A 73 16.94 8.62 37.22
CA ALA A 73 17.92 9.33 38.01
C ALA A 73 17.16 10.33 38.90
N VAL A 74 16.49 9.80 39.92
CA VAL A 74 16.20 10.61 41.12
C VAL A 74 17.43 10.53 42.00
N GLY A 75 18.30 11.54 41.85
CA GLY A 75 19.18 11.93 42.95
C GLY A 75 18.30 12.57 44.01
N ASP A 76 18.28 11.98 45.21
CA ASP A 76 17.79 12.64 46.41
C ASP A 76 18.97 12.84 47.37
N ASP A 77 19.04 14.06 47.85
CA ASP A 77 20.08 14.72 48.63
C ASP A 77 19.90 14.39 50.11
N THR A 78 20.90 13.82 50.77
CA THR A 78 21.11 13.93 52.24
C THR A 78 22.58 13.72 52.61
#